data_AF-R7P6E0-F1
#
_entry.id   AF-R7P6E0-F1
#
_cell.length_a   1.000
_cell.length_b   1.000
_cell.length_c   1.000
_cell.angle_alpha   90.00
_cell.angle_beta   90.00
_cell.angle_gamma   90.00
#
_symmetry.space_group_name_H-M   'P 1'
#
loop_
_entity.id
_entity.type
_entity.pdbx_description
1 polymer ?
#
loop_
_entity_poly.entity_id
_entity_poly.type
_entity_poly.pdbx_seq_one_letter_code
_entity_poly.pdbx_strand_id
1 'polypeptide(L)'
;MSMFSAILILIVLFYGVYGFKRGVIKTGVSLVGTIAILVISYVFKDYLASILMEHLPFFNFGGIFNGISSINILMYEMISFIFIFIILYCILNILLSLSGLIEKILKMTIILAIPSKILGAILGLIEGIIVAYLVSFIFIHIPATEEYVMNSKTSIVLLERTPFIGEMALKTTLALEEINNDLKEVKTEDDIEKANLKVLHTLIYYKLIDQKDAQKLIDDKKIVFKNNVEVGG
;
A
#
# COMPACT_ATOMS: atom_id res chain seq x y z
N MET A 1 11.22 3.01 -23.21
CA MET A 1 10.74 2.32 -21.97
C MET A 1 11.39 3.04 -20.80
N SER A 2 10.62 3.51 -19.81
CA SER A 2 11.22 4.19 -18.65
C SER A 2 12.03 3.21 -17.80
N MET A 3 12.99 3.72 -17.02
CA MET A 3 13.77 2.89 -16.09
C MET A 3 12.85 2.17 -15.09
N PHE A 4 11.82 2.85 -14.60
CA PHE A 4 10.84 2.27 -13.69
C PHE A 4 10.05 1.12 -14.35
N SER A 5 9.62 1.27 -15.62
CA SER A 5 9.02 0.17 -16.38
C SER A 5 9.94 -1.05 -16.47
N ALA A 6 11.25 -0.86 -16.69
CA ALA A 6 12.19 -1.97 -16.76
C ALA A 6 12.31 -2.72 -15.43
N ILE A 7 12.35 -2.00 -14.31
CA ILE A 7 12.38 -2.58 -12.97
C ILE A 7 11.12 -3.40 -12.71
N LEU A 8 9.94 -2.87 -13.01
CA LEU A 8 8.67 -3.57 -12.82
C LEU A 8 8.59 -4.86 -13.65
N ILE A 9 9.00 -4.81 -14.92
CA ILE A 9 9.04 -6.00 -15.78
C ILE A 9 10.02 -7.04 -15.21
N LEU A 10 11.18 -6.60 -14.73
CA LEU A 10 12.18 -7.49 -14.13
C LEU A 10 11.63 -8.16 -12.86
N ILE A 11 10.89 -7.44 -12.01
CA ILE A 11 10.20 -8.01 -10.85
C ILE A 11 9.24 -9.11 -11.31
N VAL A 12 8.37 -8.84 -12.28
CA VAL A 12 7.39 -9.82 -12.79
C VAL A 12 8.10 -11.07 -13.33
N LEU A 13 9.14 -10.89 -14.16
CA LEU A 13 9.92 -11.99 -14.71
C LEU A 13 10.65 -12.79 -13.64
N PHE A 14 11.19 -12.12 -12.61
CA PHE A 14 11.84 -12.78 -11.49
C PHE A 14 10.87 -13.71 -10.76
N TYR A 15 9.65 -13.25 -10.50
CA TYR A 15 8.60 -14.10 -9.93
C TYR A 15 8.18 -15.23 -10.87
N GLY A 16 8.18 -15.03 -12.18
CA GLY A 16 7.96 -16.11 -13.16
C GLY A 16 9.03 -17.21 -13.08
N VAL A 17 10.32 -16.82 -13.06
CA VAL A 17 11.45 -17.76 -12.89
C VAL A 17 11.39 -18.44 -11.52
N TYR A 18 11.03 -17.70 -10.49
CA TYR A 18 10.90 -18.23 -9.14
C TYR A 18 9.74 -19.23 -9.02
N GLY A 19 8.61 -18.93 -9.65
CA GLY A 19 7.47 -19.82 -9.77
C GLY A 19 7.78 -21.08 -10.55
N PHE A 20 8.60 -21.00 -11.61
CA PHE A 20 9.10 -22.16 -12.33
C PHE A 20 9.93 -23.08 -11.43
N LYS A 21 10.79 -22.51 -10.57
CA LYS A 21 11.61 -23.29 -9.62
C LYS A 21 10.75 -23.94 -8.52
N ARG A 22 9.69 -23.26 -8.08
CA ARG A 22 8.79 -23.70 -7.00
C ARG A 22 7.75 -24.74 -7.47
N GLY A 23 7.36 -24.71 -8.74
CA GLY A 23 6.28 -25.54 -9.28
C GLY A 23 4.88 -25.07 -8.84
N VAL A 24 3.84 -25.59 -9.50
CA VAL A 24 2.46 -25.07 -9.39
C VAL A 24 1.91 -25.04 -7.96
N ILE A 25 2.20 -26.06 -7.15
CA ILE A 25 1.62 -26.19 -5.80
C ILE A 25 2.18 -25.10 -4.88
N LYS A 26 3.51 -25.00 -4.80
CA LYS A 26 4.17 -24.03 -3.91
C LYS A 26 3.91 -22.60 -4.36
N THR A 27 3.87 -22.34 -5.68
CA THR A 27 3.53 -21.02 -6.21
C THR A 27 2.07 -20.69 -6.00
N GLY A 28 1.15 -21.66 -6.11
CA GLY A 28 -0.27 -21.45 -5.81
C GLY A 28 -0.50 -21.08 -4.34
N VAL A 29 0.14 -21.78 -3.41
CA VAL A 29 0.08 -21.43 -1.98
C VAL A 29 0.69 -20.04 -1.73
N SER A 30 1.79 -19.70 -2.40
CA SER A 30 2.39 -18.36 -2.34
C SER A 30 1.41 -17.31 -2.82
N LEU A 31 0.83 -17.48 -4.00
CA LEU A 31 -0.12 -16.52 -4.58
C LEU A 31 -1.34 -16.29 -3.67
N VAL A 32 -1.97 -17.36 -3.19
CA VAL A 32 -3.13 -17.26 -2.29
C VAL A 32 -2.73 -16.60 -0.97
N GLY A 33 -1.56 -16.98 -0.42
CA GLY A 33 -1.01 -16.35 0.78
C GLY A 33 -0.74 -14.86 0.59
N THR A 34 -0.17 -14.45 -0.54
CA THR A 34 0.08 -13.05 -0.88
C THR A 34 -1.21 -12.23 -0.96
N ILE A 35 -2.26 -12.78 -1.57
CA ILE A 35 -3.58 -12.14 -1.62
C ILE A 35 -4.17 -12.02 -0.22
N ALA A 36 -4.11 -13.09 0.59
CA ALA A 36 -4.60 -13.05 1.97
C ALA A 36 -3.86 -12.02 2.82
N ILE A 37 -2.53 -11.95 2.69
CA ILE A 37 -1.70 -10.98 3.38
C ILE A 37 -2.04 -9.56 2.97
N LEU A 38 -2.31 -9.31 1.68
CA LEU A 38 -2.73 -8.00 1.19
C LEU A 38 -4.04 -7.57 1.87
N VAL A 39 -5.04 -8.45 1.94
CA VAL A 39 -6.31 -8.19 2.63
C VAL A 39 -6.09 -7.94 4.12
N ILE A 40 -5.35 -8.80 4.80
CA ILE A 40 -5.04 -8.65 6.24
C ILE A 40 -4.31 -7.33 6.49
N SER A 41 -3.31 -6.99 5.68
CA SER A 41 -2.53 -5.76 5.82
C SER A 41 -3.42 -4.53 5.70
N TYR A 42 -4.38 -4.54 4.78
CA TYR A 42 -5.33 -3.43 4.64
C TYR A 42 -6.29 -3.32 5.81
N VAL A 43 -6.80 -4.44 6.33
CA VAL A 43 -7.74 -4.43 7.46
C VAL A 43 -7.05 -3.95 8.74
N PHE A 44 -5.78 -4.30 8.96
CA PHE A 44 -5.06 -3.96 10.19
C PHE A 44 -4.23 -2.67 10.11
N LYS A 45 -4.13 -2.01 8.94
CA LYS A 45 -3.32 -0.80 8.79
C LYS A 45 -3.78 0.33 9.73
N ASP A 46 -5.09 0.51 9.89
CA ASP A 46 -5.66 1.63 10.67
C ASP A 46 -5.31 1.50 12.15
N TYR A 47 -5.43 0.29 12.68
CA TYR A 47 -5.09 -0.02 14.06
C TYR A 47 -3.60 0.24 14.35
N LEU A 48 -2.71 -0.21 13.47
CA LEU A 48 -1.28 0.05 13.63
C LEU A 48 -0.96 1.54 13.43
N ALA A 49 -1.61 2.22 12.48
CA ALA A 49 -1.40 3.64 12.23
C ALA A 49 -1.77 4.49 13.45
N SER A 50 -2.88 4.19 14.11
CA SER A 50 -3.32 4.85 15.35
C SER A 50 -2.25 4.74 16.45
N ILE A 51 -1.69 3.53 16.66
CA ILE A 51 -0.59 3.31 17.61
C ILE A 51 0.66 4.09 17.21
N LEU A 52 1.04 4.09 15.93
CA LEU A 52 2.21 4.80 15.45
C LEU A 52 2.06 6.33 15.62
N MET A 53 0.90 6.89 15.31
CA MET A 53 0.64 8.33 15.45
C MET A 53 0.70 8.81 16.90
N GLU A 54 0.25 7.98 17.84
CA GLU A 54 0.34 8.26 19.28
C GLU A 54 1.80 8.36 19.75
N HIS A 55 2.68 7.48 19.27
CA HIS A 55 4.05 7.36 19.79
C HIS A 55 5.11 8.07 18.94
N LEU A 56 4.86 8.34 17.66
CA LEU A 56 5.84 8.89 16.73
C LEU A 56 5.54 10.36 16.37
N PRO A 57 6.59 11.15 16.05
CA PRO A 57 6.42 12.55 15.66
C PRO A 57 5.93 12.68 14.22
N PHE A 58 5.01 13.63 13.99
CA PHE A 58 4.52 13.94 12.65
C PHE A 58 5.64 14.51 11.77
N PHE A 59 5.60 14.16 10.50
CA PHE A 59 6.51 14.63 9.47
C PHE A 59 6.06 16.02 8.97
N ASN A 60 7.06 16.83 8.61
CA ASN A 60 6.84 18.09 7.91
C ASN A 60 7.04 17.84 6.41
N PHE A 61 6.00 18.07 5.61
CA PHE A 61 6.04 17.91 4.16
C PHE A 61 6.39 19.22 3.46
N GLY A 62 7.04 19.14 2.31
CA GLY A 62 7.27 20.28 1.43
C GLY A 62 6.18 20.43 0.36
N GLY A 63 6.28 21.47 -0.46
CA GLY A 63 5.39 21.68 -1.61
C GLY A 63 3.95 21.97 -1.20
N ILE A 64 2.99 21.37 -1.90
CA ILE A 64 1.54 21.59 -1.70
C ILE A 64 1.03 21.15 -0.32
N PHE A 65 1.77 20.29 0.38
CA PHE A 65 1.43 19.78 1.70
C PHE A 65 2.12 20.53 2.85
N ASN A 66 2.84 21.61 2.55
CA ASN A 66 3.58 22.37 3.56
C ASN A 66 2.64 22.96 4.61
N GLY A 67 2.90 22.68 5.88
CA GLY A 67 2.05 23.10 7.01
C GLY A 67 0.77 22.27 7.22
N ILE A 68 0.51 21.25 6.41
CA ILE A 68 -0.68 20.40 6.52
C ILE A 68 -0.37 19.18 7.39
N SER A 69 -0.49 19.33 8.71
CA SER A 69 -0.30 18.24 9.68
C SER A 69 -1.25 17.06 9.45
N SER A 70 -2.50 17.30 9.07
CA SER A 70 -3.52 16.25 8.87
C SER A 70 -3.12 15.19 7.82
N ILE A 71 -2.26 15.53 6.85
CA ILE A 71 -1.80 14.57 5.82
C ILE A 71 -0.94 13.45 6.40
N ASN A 72 -0.38 13.63 7.61
CA ASN A 72 0.39 12.61 8.30
C ASN A 72 -0.44 11.35 8.55
N ILE A 73 -1.76 11.46 8.70
CA ILE A 73 -2.65 10.31 8.87
C ILE A 73 -2.48 9.33 7.70
N LEU A 74 -2.56 9.81 6.45
CA LEU A 74 -2.33 8.98 5.26
C LEU A 74 -0.92 8.38 5.21
N MET A 75 0.08 9.15 5.65
CA MET A 75 1.46 8.68 5.70
C MET A 75 1.59 7.50 6.69
N TYR A 76 1.02 7.61 7.88
CA TYR A 76 1.06 6.54 8.88
C TYR A 76 0.22 5.33 8.49
N GLU A 77 -0.92 5.51 7.83
CA GLU A 77 -1.69 4.40 7.24
C GLU A 77 -0.86 3.64 6.20
N MET A 78 -0.18 4.36 5.30
CA MET A 78 0.67 3.76 4.28
C MET A 78 1.85 3.02 4.90
N ILE A 79 2.57 3.63 5.85
CA ILE A 79 3.67 2.99 6.58
C ILE A 79 3.18 1.71 7.28
N SER A 80 2.01 1.76 7.91
CA SER A 80 1.43 0.63 8.63
C SER A 80 1.07 -0.52 7.69
N PHE A 81 0.42 -0.22 6.57
CA PHE A 81 0.11 -1.21 5.54
C PHE A 81 1.38 -1.91 5.03
N ILE A 82 2.41 -1.12 4.67
CA ILE A 82 3.69 -1.65 4.17
C ILE A 82 4.37 -2.52 5.22
N PHE A 83 4.41 -2.07 6.47
CA PHE A 83 5.06 -2.78 7.56
C PHE A 83 4.41 -4.14 7.82
N ILE A 84 3.08 -4.18 7.94
CA ILE A 84 2.32 -5.43 8.13
C ILE A 84 2.52 -6.37 6.94
N PHE A 85 2.40 -5.84 5.72
CA PHE A 85 2.57 -6.62 4.49
C PHE A 85 3.96 -7.28 4.46
N ILE A 86 5.03 -6.52 4.67
CA ILE A 86 6.40 -7.02 4.63
C ILE A 86 6.61 -8.13 5.68
N ILE A 87 6.18 -7.90 6.92
CA ILE A 87 6.36 -8.89 8.00
C ILE A 87 5.63 -10.19 7.67
N LEU A 88 4.35 -10.12 7.31
CA LEU A 88 3.55 -11.30 7.00
C LEU A 88 4.08 -12.01 5.75
N TYR A 89 4.51 -11.25 4.74
CA TYR A 89 5.08 -11.79 3.51
C TYR A 89 6.41 -12.52 3.77
N CYS A 90 7.25 -11.97 4.64
CA CYS A 90 8.47 -12.64 5.12
C CYS A 90 8.13 -13.96 5.83
N ILE A 91 7.15 -13.95 6.74
CA ILE A 91 6.71 -15.15 7.46
C ILE A 91 6.21 -16.22 6.48
N LEU A 92 5.35 -15.86 5.52
CA LEU A 92 4.88 -16.78 4.49
C LEU A 92 6.04 -17.42 3.72
N ASN A 93 7.03 -16.64 3.29
CA ASN A 93 8.17 -17.17 2.55
C ASN A 93 9.08 -18.08 3.37
N ILE A 94 9.23 -17.81 4.67
CA ILE A 94 9.94 -18.71 5.59
C ILE A 94 9.17 -20.03 5.69
N LEU A 95 7.86 -20.00 5.93
CA LEU A 95 7.01 -21.19 6.01
C LEU A 95 7.05 -22.02 4.72
N LEU A 96 6.95 -21.36 3.56
CA LEU A 96 7.05 -22.02 2.26
C LEU A 96 8.42 -22.67 2.03
N SER A 97 9.49 -22.10 2.59
CA SER A 97 10.84 -22.63 2.48
C SER A 97 11.07 -23.83 3.40
N LEU A 98 10.49 -23.83 4.59
CA LEU A 98 10.59 -24.91 5.58
C LEU A 98 9.59 -26.06 5.35
N SER A 99 8.55 -25.82 4.56
CA SER A 99 7.48 -26.78 4.32
C SER A 99 7.94 -28.02 3.54
N GLY A 100 8.39 -29.06 4.25
CA GLY A 100 8.66 -30.40 3.72
C GLY A 100 7.41 -31.15 3.22
N LEU A 101 6.21 -30.67 3.57
CA LEU A 101 4.93 -31.17 3.03
C LEU A 101 4.88 -31.04 1.50
N ILE A 102 5.43 -29.95 0.97
CA ILE A 102 5.50 -29.69 -0.47
C ILE A 102 6.43 -30.72 -1.15
N GLU A 103 7.56 -31.05 -0.53
CA GLU A 103 8.46 -32.08 -1.08
C GLU A 103 7.80 -33.46 -1.16
N LYS A 104 6.95 -33.79 -0.17
CA LYS A 104 6.24 -35.07 -0.12
C LYS A 104 5.21 -35.20 -1.25
N ILE A 105 4.49 -34.11 -1.55
CA ILE A 105 3.52 -34.07 -2.66
C ILE A 105 4.26 -34.04 -4.01
N LEU A 106 5.36 -33.27 -4.12
CA LEU A 106 6.14 -33.16 -5.35
C LEU A 106 6.75 -34.50 -5.79
N LYS A 107 7.23 -35.32 -4.84
CA LYS A 107 7.74 -36.69 -5.10
C LYS A 107 6.66 -37.63 -5.67
N MET A 108 5.39 -37.36 -5.41
CA MET A 108 4.26 -38.13 -5.97
C MET A 108 3.96 -37.72 -7.42
N THR A 109 4.33 -36.50 -7.82
CA THR A 109 4.05 -35.90 -9.13
C THR A 109 5.22 -35.95 -10.12
N ILE A 110 6.20 -36.85 -9.97
CA ILE A 110 7.43 -36.91 -10.81
C ILE A 110 7.13 -36.95 -12.32
N ILE A 111 6.06 -37.63 -12.74
CA ILE A 111 5.62 -37.69 -14.15
C ILE A 111 5.11 -36.33 -14.66
N LEU A 112 4.61 -35.46 -13.79
CA LEU A 112 4.07 -34.12 -14.08
C LEU A 112 5.09 -32.98 -13.83
N ALA A 113 6.37 -33.29 -13.63
CA ALA A 113 7.37 -32.32 -13.19
C ALA A 113 7.50 -31.12 -14.16
N ILE A 114 7.48 -31.33 -15.48
CA ILE A 114 7.60 -30.25 -16.46
C ILE A 114 6.30 -29.41 -16.54
N PRO A 115 5.10 -29.99 -16.73
CA PRO A 115 3.85 -29.24 -16.68
C PRO A 115 3.68 -28.43 -15.38
N SER A 116 4.04 -29.02 -14.24
CA SER A 116 3.98 -28.35 -12.93
C SER A 116 4.88 -27.12 -12.86
N LYS A 117 6.10 -27.17 -13.43
CA LYS A 117 6.99 -26.02 -13.48
C LYS A 117 6.47 -24.92 -14.40
N ILE A 118 5.90 -25.28 -15.55
CA ILE A 118 5.31 -24.29 -16.48
C ILE A 118 4.11 -23.59 -15.83
N LEU A 119 3.18 -24.35 -15.23
CA LEU A 119 2.06 -23.77 -14.48
C LEU A 119 2.55 -22.95 -13.29
N GLY A 120 3.60 -23.40 -12.60
CA GLY A 120 4.26 -22.63 -11.55
C GLY A 120 4.81 -21.30 -12.07
N ALA A 121 5.37 -21.24 -13.28
CA ALA A 121 5.82 -19.99 -13.89
C ALA A 121 4.65 -19.04 -14.18
N ILE A 122 3.53 -19.55 -14.70
CA ILE A 122 2.33 -18.74 -14.96
C ILE A 122 1.80 -18.13 -13.66
N LEU A 123 1.62 -18.95 -12.61
CA LEU A 123 1.20 -18.46 -11.30
C LEU A 123 2.20 -17.47 -10.71
N GLY A 124 3.50 -17.69 -10.94
CA GLY A 124 4.55 -16.78 -10.53
C GLY A 124 4.45 -15.43 -11.24
N LEU A 125 4.18 -15.40 -12.55
CA LEU A 125 3.96 -14.14 -13.27
C LEU A 125 2.76 -13.38 -12.71
N ILE A 126 1.67 -14.07 -12.36
CA ILE A 126 0.48 -13.45 -11.74
C ILE A 126 0.85 -12.86 -10.36
N GLU A 127 1.57 -13.62 -9.52
CA GLU A 127 2.07 -13.13 -8.23
C GLU A 127 2.99 -11.90 -8.42
N GLY A 128 3.87 -11.95 -9.42
CA GLY A 128 4.75 -10.84 -9.78
C GLY A 128 4.01 -9.59 -10.21
N ILE A 129 2.87 -9.71 -10.90
CA ILE A 129 2.00 -8.57 -11.26
C ILE A 129 1.44 -7.91 -10.00
N ILE A 130 0.97 -8.70 -9.02
CA ILE A 130 0.47 -8.17 -7.74
C ILE A 130 1.59 -7.44 -6.99
N VAL A 131 2.78 -8.02 -6.92
CA VAL A 131 3.93 -7.38 -6.25
C VAL A 131 4.38 -6.11 -6.98
N ALA A 132 4.43 -6.12 -8.32
CA ALA A 132 4.77 -4.94 -9.11
C ALA A 132 3.72 -3.82 -8.99
N TYR A 133 2.44 -4.18 -8.88
CA TYR A 133 1.38 -3.23 -8.52
C TYR A 133 1.69 -2.58 -7.17
N LEU A 134 1.97 -3.36 -6.12
CA LEU A 134 2.23 -2.83 -4.78
C LEU A 134 3.42 -1.86 -4.77
N VAL A 135 4.49 -2.20 -5.49
CA VAL A 135 5.63 -1.28 -5.68
C VAL A 135 5.19 0.02 -6.34
N SER A 136 4.41 -0.06 -7.42
CA SER A 136 3.89 1.13 -8.12
C SER A 136 2.99 1.98 -7.22
N PHE A 137 2.11 1.33 -6.44
CA PHE A 137 1.18 1.97 -5.53
C PHE A 137 1.89 2.68 -4.38
N ILE A 138 2.92 2.08 -3.79
CA ILE A 138 3.72 2.72 -2.75
C ILE A 138 4.47 3.93 -3.34
N PHE A 139 5.09 3.76 -4.51
CA PHE A 139 5.94 4.80 -5.09
C PHE A 139 5.14 6.00 -5.62
N ILE A 140 3.89 5.83 -6.07
CA ILE A 140 3.07 6.96 -6.50
C ILE A 140 2.63 7.84 -5.31
N HIS A 141 2.53 7.26 -4.11
CA HIS A 141 2.14 7.99 -2.90
C HIS A 141 3.32 8.68 -2.19
N ILE A 142 4.55 8.49 -2.66
CA ILE A 142 5.74 9.17 -2.15
C ILE A 142 6.10 10.29 -3.12
N PRO A 143 6.07 11.57 -2.69
CA PRO A 143 6.29 12.72 -3.60
C PRO A 143 7.62 12.65 -4.37
N ALA A 144 8.68 12.13 -3.74
CA ALA A 144 10.00 11.99 -4.37
C ALA A 144 10.05 10.95 -5.50
N THR A 145 9.05 10.05 -5.58
CA THR A 145 9.02 8.97 -6.57
C THR A 145 7.80 8.99 -7.48
N GLU A 146 6.81 9.86 -7.21
CA GLU A 146 5.57 10.00 -7.97
C GLU A 146 5.81 10.15 -9.48
N GLU A 147 6.72 11.06 -9.86
CA GLU A 147 7.03 11.34 -11.27
C GLU A 147 7.55 10.10 -12.02
N TYR A 148 8.34 9.23 -11.37
CA TYR A 148 8.84 8.00 -11.99
C TYR A 148 7.71 7.02 -12.32
N VAL A 149 6.68 6.97 -11.46
CA VAL A 149 5.49 6.16 -11.67
C VAL A 149 4.65 6.76 -12.79
N MET A 150 4.32 8.06 -12.71
CA MET A 150 3.47 8.72 -13.70
C MET A 150 4.06 8.68 -15.12
N ASN A 151 5.39 8.70 -15.26
CA ASN A 151 6.09 8.56 -16.55
C ASN A 151 6.25 7.10 -17.02
N SER A 152 5.76 6.10 -16.27
CA SER A 152 5.85 4.68 -16.61
C SER A 152 4.50 4.12 -17.06
N LYS A 153 4.36 3.91 -18.38
CA LYS A 153 3.21 3.22 -18.97
C LYS A 153 2.90 1.88 -18.30
N THR A 154 3.94 1.12 -17.91
CA THR A 154 3.77 -0.17 -17.22
C THR A 154 3.09 0.02 -15.87
N SER A 155 3.53 1.00 -15.10
CA SER A 155 2.96 1.26 -13.78
C SER A 155 1.52 1.77 -13.86
N ILE A 156 1.22 2.65 -14.83
CA ILE A 156 -0.16 3.11 -15.08
C ILE A 156 -1.07 1.93 -15.41
N VAL A 157 -0.63 1.03 -16.30
CA VAL A 157 -1.40 -0.18 -16.62
C VAL A 157 -1.60 -1.06 -15.39
N LEU A 158 -0.58 -1.25 -14.55
CA LEU A 158 -0.72 -2.02 -13.31
C LEU A 158 -1.77 -1.37 -12.40
N LEU A 159 -1.62 -0.07 -12.12
CA LEU A 159 -2.49 0.68 -11.22
C LEU A 159 -3.95 0.68 -11.66
N GLU A 160 -4.22 0.81 -12.96
CA GLU A 160 -5.59 0.83 -13.50
C GLU A 160 -6.24 -0.55 -13.68
N ARG A 161 -5.44 -1.59 -13.95
CA ARG A 161 -5.96 -2.87 -14.46
C ARG A 161 -5.81 -4.05 -13.49
N THR A 162 -5.11 -3.88 -12.37
CA THR A 162 -4.95 -4.98 -11.41
C THR A 162 -6.22 -5.09 -10.53
N PRO A 163 -6.98 -6.21 -10.63
CA PRO A 163 -8.22 -6.40 -9.88
C PRO A 163 -7.97 -6.50 -8.36
N PHE A 164 -9.04 -6.39 -7.57
CA PHE A 164 -9.07 -6.45 -6.08
C PHE A 164 -8.44 -5.28 -5.34
N ILE A 165 -7.47 -4.57 -5.93
CA ILE A 165 -6.78 -3.47 -5.25
C ILE A 165 -7.38 -2.10 -5.61
N GLY A 166 -8.07 -2.00 -6.75
CA GLY A 166 -8.83 -0.81 -7.13
C GLY A 166 -9.80 -0.34 -6.04
N GLU A 167 -10.63 -1.24 -5.47
CA GLU A 167 -11.57 -0.87 -4.39
C GLU A 167 -10.87 -0.45 -3.10
N MET A 168 -9.76 -1.12 -2.79
CA MET A 168 -8.96 -0.89 -1.59
C MET A 168 -8.24 0.46 -1.63
N ALA A 169 -7.67 0.79 -2.79
CA ALA A 169 -7.01 2.05 -3.08
C ALA A 169 -7.99 3.20 -3.35
N LEU A 170 -9.21 2.92 -3.82
CA LEU A 170 -10.18 3.93 -4.28
C LEU A 170 -10.41 5.01 -3.24
N LYS A 171 -10.64 4.64 -1.98
CA LYS A 171 -10.89 5.60 -0.89
C LYS A 171 -9.70 6.54 -0.69
N THR A 172 -8.49 5.98 -0.64
CA THR A 172 -7.25 6.76 -0.47
C THR A 172 -6.99 7.63 -1.69
N THR A 173 -7.21 7.12 -2.91
CA THR A 173 -7.05 7.89 -4.15
C THR A 173 -8.05 9.04 -4.24
N LEU A 174 -9.34 8.81 -3.96
CA LEU A 174 -10.37 9.86 -3.96
C LEU A 174 -10.10 10.91 -2.88
N ALA A 175 -9.71 10.49 -1.67
CA ALA A 175 -9.31 11.41 -0.62
C ALA A 175 -8.13 12.28 -1.04
N LEU A 176 -7.10 11.70 -1.65
CA LEU A 176 -5.93 12.44 -2.13
C LEU A 176 -6.26 13.39 -3.27
N GLU A 177 -7.14 13.01 -4.20
CA GLU A 177 -7.59 13.88 -5.27
C GLU A 177 -8.34 15.10 -4.71
N GLU A 178 -9.27 14.88 -3.78
CA GLU A 178 -10.03 15.94 -3.11
C GLU A 178 -9.11 16.85 -2.30
N ILE A 179 -8.21 16.28 -1.49
CA ILE A 179 -7.19 17.02 -0.74
C ILE A 179 -6.32 17.86 -1.69
N ASN A 180 -5.81 17.30 -2.78
CA ASN A 180 -4.95 18.03 -3.72
C ASN A 180 -5.72 19.21 -4.34
N ASN A 181 -7.00 19.04 -4.67
CA ASN A 181 -7.83 20.12 -5.17
C ASN A 181 -8.08 21.21 -4.12
N ASP A 182 -8.36 20.84 -2.87
CA ASP A 182 -8.51 21.79 -1.76
C ASP A 182 -7.23 22.57 -1.46
N LEU A 183 -6.06 21.94 -1.59
CA LEU A 183 -4.77 22.54 -1.27
C LEU A 183 -4.24 23.48 -2.36
N LYS A 184 -4.72 23.40 -3.60
CA LYS A 184 -4.31 24.31 -4.69
C LYS A 184 -4.67 25.77 -4.42
N GLU A 185 -5.65 26.03 -3.56
CA GLU A 185 -6.15 27.38 -3.28
C GLU A 185 -5.50 28.03 -2.04
N VAL A 186 -4.66 27.31 -1.31
CA VAL A 186 -4.03 27.76 -0.05
C VAL A 186 -2.90 28.75 -0.34
N LYS A 187 -3.00 29.99 0.18
CA LYS A 187 -2.03 31.07 -0.09
C LYS A 187 -1.48 31.76 1.16
N THR A 188 -2.14 31.62 2.31
CA THR A 188 -1.81 32.32 3.57
C THR A 188 -1.81 31.37 4.77
N GLU A 189 -1.28 31.81 5.92
CA GLU A 189 -1.29 30.99 7.16
C GLU A 189 -2.70 30.66 7.67
N ASP A 190 -3.66 31.59 7.54
CA ASP A 190 -5.06 31.32 7.88
C ASP A 190 -5.70 30.32 6.91
N ASP A 191 -5.17 30.18 5.70
CA ASP A 191 -5.59 29.13 4.76
C ASP A 191 -5.04 27.76 5.17
N ILE A 192 -3.86 27.69 5.82
CA ILE A 192 -3.24 26.44 6.29
C ILE A 192 -4.08 25.79 7.39
N GLU A 193 -4.61 26.56 8.33
CA GLU A 193 -5.47 26.03 9.39
C GLU A 193 -6.79 25.48 8.82
N LYS A 194 -7.45 26.26 7.96
CA LYS A 194 -8.67 25.82 7.26
C LYS A 194 -8.40 24.60 6.40
N ALA A 195 -7.26 24.54 5.74
CA ALA A 195 -6.83 23.40 4.95
C ALA A 195 -6.62 22.16 5.83
N ASN A 196 -5.97 22.27 6.99
CA ASN A 196 -5.84 21.16 7.92
C ASN A 196 -7.19 20.61 8.37
N LEU A 197 -8.17 21.47 8.62
CA LEU A 197 -9.52 21.08 9.01
C LEU A 197 -10.24 20.36 7.85
N LYS A 198 -10.17 20.92 6.64
CA LYS A 198 -10.72 20.29 5.44
C LYS A 198 -10.11 18.92 5.19
N VAL A 199 -8.77 18.82 5.19
CA VAL A 199 -8.06 17.55 5.01
C VAL A 199 -8.52 16.54 6.07
N LEU A 200 -8.59 16.92 7.35
CA LEU A 200 -9.05 16.03 8.41
C LEU A 200 -10.49 15.55 8.18
N HIS A 201 -11.38 16.45 7.75
CA HIS A 201 -12.76 16.11 7.38
C HIS A 201 -12.83 15.13 6.21
N THR A 202 -12.03 15.34 5.15
CA THR A 202 -11.95 14.45 4.00
C THR A 202 -11.49 13.06 4.44
N LEU A 203 -10.48 12.96 5.31
CA LEU A 203 -9.98 11.68 5.81
C LEU A 203 -11.03 10.92 6.64
N ILE A 204 -11.80 11.61 7.46
CA ILE A 204 -12.92 11.01 8.21
C ILE A 204 -14.04 10.57 7.25
N TYR A 205 -14.39 11.41 6.27
CA TYR A 205 -15.43 11.12 5.28
C TYR A 205 -15.14 9.83 4.50
N TYR A 206 -13.90 9.65 4.03
CA TYR A 206 -13.48 8.43 3.33
C TYR A 206 -13.16 7.25 4.28
N LYS A 207 -13.33 7.41 5.60
CA LYS A 207 -13.04 6.39 6.63
C LYS A 207 -11.59 5.93 6.60
N LEU A 208 -10.66 6.88 6.47
CA LEU A 208 -9.22 6.69 6.59
C LEU A 208 -8.72 6.97 8.03
N ILE A 209 -9.58 7.58 8.85
CA ILE A 209 -9.43 7.67 10.29
C ILE A 209 -10.81 7.71 10.94
N ASP A 210 -10.96 7.07 12.09
CA ASP A 210 -12.17 7.17 12.89
C ASP A 210 -12.23 8.53 13.61
N GLN A 211 -13.44 9.07 13.79
CA GLN A 211 -13.67 10.35 14.48
C GLN A 211 -13.00 10.41 15.86
N LYS A 212 -13.06 9.30 16.60
CA LYS A 212 -12.43 9.18 17.93
C LYS A 212 -10.91 9.35 17.86
N ASP A 213 -10.28 8.70 16.89
CA ASP A 213 -8.83 8.75 16.72
C ASP A 213 -8.42 10.13 16.19
N ALA A 214 -9.20 10.73 15.29
CA ALA A 214 -9.02 12.09 14.83
C ALA A 214 -9.11 13.10 15.99
N GLN A 215 -10.09 12.97 16.87
CA GLN A 215 -10.22 13.83 18.06
C GLN A 215 -9.00 13.67 18.98
N LYS A 216 -8.54 12.43 19.21
CA LYS A 216 -7.34 12.18 20.01
C LYS A 216 -6.11 12.91 19.47
N LEU A 217 -5.93 12.97 18.14
CA LEU A 217 -4.83 13.74 17.53
C LEU A 217 -4.91 15.25 17.77
N ILE A 218 -6.13 15.80 17.88
CA ILE A 218 -6.35 17.21 18.25
C ILE A 218 -6.02 17.41 19.73
N ASP A 219 -6.55 16.53 20.59
CA ASP A 219 -6.36 16.60 22.04
C ASP A 219 -4.87 16.49 22.42
N ASP A 220 -4.13 15.61 21.74
CA ASP A 220 -2.69 15.40 21.88
C ASP A 220 -1.85 16.50 21.21
N LYS A 221 -2.49 17.52 20.63
CA LYS A 221 -1.87 18.67 19.93
C LYS A 221 -0.96 18.25 18.76
N LYS A 222 -1.22 17.09 18.15
CA LYS A 222 -0.57 16.65 16.91
C LYS A 222 -1.10 17.41 15.70
N ILE A 223 -2.39 17.74 15.73
CA ILE A 223 -3.07 18.62 14.78
C ILE A 223 -3.61 19.81 15.58
N VAL A 224 -3.14 21.02 15.27
CA VAL A 224 -3.44 22.21 16.07
C VAL A 224 -4.36 23.14 15.30
N PHE A 225 -5.45 23.54 15.95
CA PHE A 225 -6.38 24.57 15.50
C PHE A 225 -6.35 25.75 16.49
N LYS A 226 -6.53 26.99 16.00
CA LYS A 226 -6.61 28.20 16.83
C LYS A 226 -7.91 28.22 17.65
N ASN A 227 -8.99 27.67 17.10
CA ASN A 227 -10.28 27.53 17.77
C ASN A 227 -10.48 26.10 18.28
N ASN A 228 -11.31 25.92 19.31
CA ASN A 228 -11.71 24.58 19.75
C ASN A 228 -12.50 23.89 18.63
N VAL A 229 -11.99 22.76 18.16
CA VAL A 229 -12.62 21.92 17.14
C VAL A 229 -12.97 20.58 17.78
N GLU A 230 -14.25 20.22 17.74
CA GLU A 230 -14.73 18.88 18.09
C GLU A 230 -15.16 18.18 16.80
N VAL A 231 -14.59 17.01 16.54
CA VAL A 231 -14.92 16.20 15.36
C VAL A 231 -15.97 15.18 15.76
N GLY A 232 -17.15 15.67 16.13
CA GLY A 232 -18.27 14.82 16.60
C GLY A 232 -19.47 15.62 17.08
N GLY A 233 -20.41 15.87 16.17
CA GLY A 233 -21.79 16.29 16.44
C GLY A 233 -22.75 15.51 15.55
#